data_AF-R1G154-F1
#
_entry.id   AF-R1G154-F1
#
_cell.length_a   1.000
_cell.length_b   1.000
_cell.length_c   1.000
_cell.angle_alpha   90.00
_cell.angle_beta   90.00
_cell.angle_gamma   90.00
#
_symmetry.space_group_name_H-M   'P 1'
#
loop_
_entity.id
_entity.type
_entity.pdbx_description
1 polymer ?
#
loop_
_entity_poly.entity_id
_entity_poly.type
_entity_poly.pdbx_seq_one_letter_code
_entity_poly.pdbx_strand_id
1 'polypeptide(L)'
;NYVEFRTAPSETWHPCHFSSDVVRSLLRTQFRDYVEAVRKADCAADLKRRIGSGPPIWVADKHAMPLPEGDTHVERLWFAGDGHEYCAKLAGALEGEARQKLWDELAAFL
;
A
#
# COMPACT_ATOMS: atom_id res chain seq x y z
N ASN A 1 3.66 -5.85 -20.72
CA ASN A 1 3.91 -5.32 -19.36
C ASN A 1 3.13 -6.13 -18.33
N TYR A 2 3.76 -7.17 -17.78
CA TYR A 2 3.20 -8.09 -16.78
C TYR A 2 3.96 -7.91 -15.46
N VAL A 3 3.25 -8.08 -14.34
CA VAL A 3 3.81 -7.98 -12.98
C VAL A 3 3.27 -9.13 -12.17
N GLU A 4 4.13 -9.70 -11.33
CA GLU A 4 3.72 -10.61 -10.26
C GLU A 4 3.99 -9.97 -8.91
N PHE A 5 3.22 -10.37 -7.91
CA PHE A 5 3.40 -9.90 -6.55
C PHE A 5 3.49 -11.09 -5.60
N ARG A 6 4.37 -10.97 -4.61
CA ARG A 6 4.55 -11.97 -3.56
C ARG A 6 3.93 -11.47 -2.26
N THR A 7 3.15 -12.31 -1.61
CA THR A 7 2.46 -11.97 -0.36
C THR A 7 3.13 -12.62 0.84
N ALA A 8 2.92 -12.04 2.02
CA ALA A 8 3.44 -12.55 3.29
C ALA A 8 2.29 -12.80 4.29
N PRO A 9 2.34 -13.87 5.10
CA PRO A 9 3.49 -14.78 5.29
C PRO A 9 3.54 -16.00 4.37
N SER A 10 2.59 -16.19 3.43
CA SER A 10 2.57 -17.37 2.56
C SER A 10 3.76 -17.49 1.60
N GLU A 11 4.42 -16.37 1.29
CA GLU A 11 5.51 -16.25 0.30
C GLU A 11 5.10 -16.71 -1.11
N THR A 12 3.80 -16.69 -1.43
CA THR A 12 3.30 -17.14 -2.74
C THR A 12 3.26 -16.00 -3.76
N TRP A 13 3.63 -16.32 -5.00
CA TRP A 13 3.55 -15.39 -6.13
C TRP A 13 2.18 -15.45 -6.80
N HIS A 14 1.66 -14.28 -7.14
CA HIS A 14 0.35 -14.09 -7.75
C HIS A 14 0.44 -13.14 -8.95
N PRO A 15 -0.38 -13.36 -9.99
CA PRO A 15 -0.45 -12.46 -11.13
C PRO A 15 -1.10 -11.13 -10.73
N CYS A 16 -0.46 -10.01 -11.07
CA CYS A 16 -1.05 -8.69 -10.92
C CYS A 16 -1.93 -8.35 -12.13
N HIS A 17 -3.11 -7.78 -11.90
CA HIS A 17 -3.97 -7.32 -13.00
C HIS A 17 -3.59 -5.93 -13.56
N PHE A 18 -2.60 -5.26 -12.95
CA PHE A 18 -2.08 -3.99 -13.44
C PHE A 18 -0.78 -4.16 -14.24
N SER A 19 -0.53 -3.21 -15.13
CA SER A 19 0.73 -3.13 -15.85
C SER A 19 1.85 -2.63 -14.93
N SER A 20 3.10 -2.88 -15.35
CA SER A 20 4.30 -2.39 -14.68
C SER A 20 4.26 -0.88 -14.39
N ASP A 21 3.77 -0.09 -15.33
CA ASP A 21 3.75 1.37 -15.22
C ASP A 21 2.77 1.84 -14.14
N VAL A 22 1.61 1.19 -14.05
CA VAL A 22 0.60 1.48 -13.03
C VAL A 22 1.12 1.08 -11.65
N VAL A 23 1.72 -0.11 -11.51
CA VAL A 23 2.30 -0.56 -10.23
C VAL A 23 3.43 0.38 -9.78
N ARG A 24 4.31 0.80 -10.70
CA ARG A 24 5.35 1.82 -10.40
C ARG A 24 4.75 3.17 -9.98
N SER A 25 3.61 3.56 -10.55
CA SER A 25 2.91 4.77 -10.12
C SER A 25 2.35 4.61 -8.71
N LEU A 26 1.67 3.50 -8.42
CA LEU A 26 1.11 3.22 -7.08
C LEU A 26 2.19 3.26 -6.00
N LEU A 27 3.34 2.63 -6.25
CA LEU A 27 4.48 2.66 -5.33
C LEU A 27 4.90 4.09 -4.98
N ARG A 28 4.79 5.04 -5.90
CA ARG A 28 5.19 6.44 -5.68
C ARG A 28 4.10 7.31 -5.08
N THR A 29 2.82 7.02 -5.38
CA THR A 29 1.73 7.96 -5.07
C THR A 29 0.85 7.49 -3.92
N GLN A 30 0.64 6.18 -3.72
CA GLN A 30 -0.39 5.68 -2.81
C GLN A 30 -0.25 6.18 -1.37
N PHE A 31 0.97 6.29 -0.84
CA PHE A 31 1.21 6.84 0.50
C PHE A 31 0.86 8.32 0.60
N ARG A 32 1.33 9.13 -0.37
CA ARG A 32 1.00 10.56 -0.43
C ARG A 32 -0.50 10.77 -0.58
N ASP A 33 -1.13 10.02 -1.48
CA ASP A 33 -2.56 10.11 -1.76
C ASP A 33 -3.38 9.72 -0.52
N TYR A 34 -2.91 8.76 0.30
CA TYR A 34 -3.47 8.46 1.62
C TYR A 34 -3.41 9.68 2.56
N VAL A 35 -2.22 10.26 2.74
CA VAL A 35 -2.03 11.40 3.66
C VAL A 35 -2.89 12.59 3.23
N GLU A 36 -2.94 12.88 1.93
CA GLU A 36 -3.80 13.93 1.40
C GLU A 36 -5.29 13.62 1.60
N ALA A 37 -5.71 12.38 1.39
CA ALA A 37 -7.10 11.98 1.55
C ALA A 37 -7.56 12.05 3.01
N VAL A 38 -6.68 11.74 3.97
CA VAL A 38 -6.98 11.92 5.40
C VAL A 38 -7.10 13.41 5.73
N ARG A 39 -6.18 14.26 5.24
CA ARG A 39 -6.21 15.72 5.48
C ARG A 39 -7.40 16.42 4.84
N LYS A 40 -7.88 15.91 3.69
CA LYS A 40 -9.03 16.46 2.94
C LYS A 40 -10.36 15.84 3.35
N ALA A 41 -10.38 14.87 4.26
CA ALA A 41 -11.62 14.24 4.69
C ALA A 41 -12.57 15.28 5.30
N ASP A 42 -13.77 15.37 4.74
CA ASP A 42 -14.77 16.40 5.04
C ASP A 42 -15.78 15.96 6.11
N CYS A 43 -15.81 14.66 6.44
CA CYS A 43 -16.69 14.12 7.46
C CYS A 43 -15.97 13.14 8.41
N ALA A 44 -16.37 13.16 9.68
CA ALA A 44 -15.77 12.34 10.74
C ALA A 44 -15.88 10.82 10.45
N ALA A 45 -16.95 10.37 9.79
CA ALA A 45 -17.12 8.97 9.42
C ALA A 45 -16.11 8.51 8.35
N ASP A 46 -15.85 9.33 7.33
CA ASP A 46 -14.84 9.01 6.31
C ASP A 46 -13.43 9.11 6.90
N LEU A 47 -13.17 10.12 7.73
CA LEU A 47 -11.91 10.25 8.46
C LEU A 47 -11.63 9.02 9.33
N LYS A 48 -12.61 8.57 10.14
CA LYS A 48 -12.48 7.39 11.00
C LYS A 48 -12.19 6.12 10.22
N ARG A 49 -12.85 5.95 9.08
CA ARG A 49 -12.62 4.80 8.19
C ARG A 49 -11.20 4.81 7.62
N ARG A 50 -10.70 5.97 7.17
CA ARG A 50 -9.35 6.10 6.59
C ARG A 50 -8.25 5.94 7.64
N ILE A 51 -8.45 6.50 8.83
CA ILE A 51 -7.51 6.36 9.95
C ILE A 51 -7.52 4.92 10.50
N GLY A 52 -8.67 4.23 10.48
CA GLY A 52 -8.79 2.87 10.98
C GLY A 52 -7.89 1.86 10.28
N SER A 53 -7.58 2.07 8.98
CA SER A 53 -6.61 1.25 8.24
C SER A 53 -5.15 1.61 8.54
N GLY A 54 -4.91 2.78 9.14
CA GLY A 54 -3.60 3.35 9.40
C GLY A 54 -2.82 3.73 8.12
N PRO A 55 -1.67 4.40 8.27
CA PRO A 55 -0.82 4.74 7.13
C PRO A 55 -0.31 3.45 6.44
N PRO A 56 -0.47 3.33 5.11
CA PRO A 56 -0.04 2.14 4.38
C PRO A 56 1.48 2.10 4.28
N ILE A 57 2.06 0.90 4.43
CA ILE A 57 3.50 0.67 4.29
C ILE A 57 3.80 0.03 2.93
N TRP A 58 2.98 -0.94 2.56
CA TRP A 58 3.09 -1.74 1.36
C TRP A 58 2.06 -1.33 0.33
N VAL A 59 2.36 -1.55 -0.95
CA VAL A 59 1.38 -1.36 -2.00
C VAL A 59 0.23 -2.35 -1.82
N ALA A 60 -0.99 -1.86 -1.95
CA ALA A 60 -2.18 -2.69 -1.91
C ALA A 60 -3.22 -2.21 -2.91
N ASP A 61 -3.90 -3.14 -3.58
CA ASP A 61 -5.09 -2.86 -4.38
C ASP A 61 -5.99 -4.08 -4.38
N LYS A 62 -7.23 -3.93 -3.91
CA LYS A 62 -8.17 -5.06 -3.76
C LYS A 62 -8.56 -5.74 -5.07
N HIS A 63 -8.42 -5.04 -6.20
CA HIS A 63 -8.79 -5.55 -7.51
C HIS A 63 -7.57 -6.09 -8.27
N ALA A 64 -6.44 -5.38 -8.21
CA ALA A 64 -5.26 -5.75 -8.96
C ALA A 64 -4.27 -6.63 -8.21
N MET A 65 -4.27 -6.56 -6.88
CA MET A 65 -3.39 -7.31 -5.98
C MET A 65 -4.21 -7.86 -4.80
N PRO A 66 -5.20 -8.74 -5.07
CA PRO A 66 -6.00 -9.34 -4.00
C PRO A 66 -5.11 -10.19 -3.09
N LEU A 67 -5.21 -9.95 -1.78
CA LEU A 67 -4.49 -10.75 -0.79
C LEU A 67 -5.23 -12.06 -0.53
N PRO A 68 -4.55 -13.21 -0.55
CA PRO A 68 -5.10 -14.49 -0.09
C PRO A 68 -5.53 -14.44 1.38
N GLU A 69 -6.42 -15.37 1.76
CA GLU A 69 -6.78 -15.53 3.17
C GLU A 69 -5.56 -15.96 4.00
N GLY A 70 -5.33 -15.26 5.11
CA GLY A 70 -4.16 -15.48 5.98
C GLY A 70 -2.96 -14.59 5.66
N ASP A 71 -2.93 -13.97 4.48
CA ASP A 71 -1.89 -13.01 4.12
C ASP A 71 -2.23 -11.59 4.57
N THR A 72 -1.17 -10.84 4.86
CA THR A 72 -1.26 -9.51 5.48
C THR A 72 -0.89 -8.38 4.53
N HIS A 73 0.08 -8.61 3.64
CA HIS A 73 0.56 -7.59 2.71
C HIS A 73 1.31 -8.20 1.52
N VAL A 74 1.51 -7.36 0.50
CA VAL A 74 2.44 -7.62 -0.60
C VAL A 74 3.85 -7.23 -0.14
N GLU A 75 4.80 -8.15 -0.18
CA GLU A 75 6.20 -7.90 0.22
C GLU A 75 7.15 -7.68 -0.96
N ARG A 76 6.92 -8.34 -2.10
CA ARG A 76 7.76 -8.26 -3.30
C ARG A 76 6.93 -8.09 -4.56
N LEU A 77 7.56 -7.46 -5.56
CA LEU A 77 7.01 -7.29 -6.89
C LEU A 77 8.04 -7.76 -7.90
N TRP A 78 7.64 -8.55 -8.88
CA TRP A 78 8.49 -8.97 -9.99
C TRP A 78 7.95 -8.39 -11.29
N PHE A 79 8.84 -7.74 -12.06
CA PHE A 79 8.45 -7.07 -13.30
C PHE A 79 8.99 -7.86 -14.48
N ALA A 80 8.11 -8.48 -15.27
CA ALA A 80 8.53 -9.25 -16.45
C ALA A 80 9.26 -8.41 -17.50
N GLY A 81 9.07 -7.09 -17.50
CA GLY A 81 9.71 -6.19 -18.45
C GLY A 81 11.21 -6.04 -18.27
N ASP A 82 11.70 -6.19 -17.04
CA ASP A 82 13.14 -6.12 -16.71
C ASP A 82 13.66 -7.42 -16.06
N GLY A 83 12.79 -8.34 -15.67
CA GLY A 83 13.13 -9.60 -15.02
C GLY A 83 13.55 -9.46 -13.56
N HIS A 84 13.40 -8.28 -12.96
CA HIS A 84 13.89 -7.99 -11.61
C HIS A 84 12.77 -7.97 -10.56
N GLU A 85 13.16 -8.34 -9.34
CA GLU A 85 12.35 -8.21 -8.13
C GLU A 85 12.62 -6.87 -7.43
N TYR A 86 11.57 -6.29 -6.90
CA TYR A 86 11.58 -5.03 -6.18
C TYR A 86 10.83 -5.17 -4.86
N CYS A 87 11.21 -4.33 -3.91
CA CYS A 87 10.48 -4.17 -2.66
C CYS A 87 9.11 -3.55 -2.93
N ALA A 88 8.04 -4.09 -2.35
CA ALA A 88 6.68 -3.60 -2.51
C ALA A 88 6.35 -2.36 -1.63
N LYS A 89 7.35 -1.82 -0.93
CA LYS A 89 7.19 -0.70 0.01
C LYS A 89 6.89 0.60 -0.74
N LEU A 90 5.92 1.34 -0.24
CA LEU A 90 5.55 2.64 -0.81
C LEU A 90 6.64 3.68 -0.57
N ALA A 91 6.84 4.57 -1.53
CA ALA A 91 7.73 5.70 -1.40
C ALA A 91 7.23 6.64 -0.29
N GLY A 92 8.10 6.91 0.69
CA GLY A 92 7.76 7.73 1.84
C GLY A 92 6.98 7.02 2.95
N ALA A 93 6.70 5.71 2.80
CA ALA A 93 6.09 4.93 3.88
C ALA A 93 6.96 4.99 5.15
N LEU A 94 6.33 5.46 6.23
CA LEU A 94 6.93 5.47 7.55
C LEU A 94 6.76 4.11 8.22
N GLU A 95 7.72 3.74 9.06
CA GLU A 95 7.72 2.52 9.87
C GLU A 95 8.02 2.84 11.34
N GLY A 96 7.66 1.91 12.22
CA GLY A 96 7.93 2.02 13.65
C GLY A 96 7.33 3.28 14.28
N GLU A 97 8.12 3.97 15.10
CA GLU A 97 7.70 5.16 15.85
C GLU A 97 7.24 6.31 14.94
N ALA A 98 7.88 6.49 13.79
CA ALA A 98 7.50 7.55 12.85
C ALA A 98 6.10 7.31 12.26
N ARG A 99 5.75 6.05 11.99
CA ARG A 99 4.40 5.67 11.55
C ARG A 99 3.38 5.90 12.65
N GLN A 100 3.70 5.49 13.88
CA GLN A 100 2.82 5.67 15.02
C GLN A 100 2.56 7.15 15.28
N LYS A 101 3.61 7.98 15.28
CA LYS A 101 3.49 9.43 15.46
C LYS A 101 2.61 10.08 14.40
N LEU A 102 2.82 9.74 13.11
CA LEU A 102 1.94 10.23 12.05
C LEU A 102 0.49 9.77 12.28
N TRP A 103 0.29 8.53 12.69
CA TRP A 103 -1.05 8.01 12.95
C TRP A 103 -1.72 8.70 14.13
N ASP A 104 -0.99 8.98 15.21
CA ASP A 104 -1.49 9.71 16.38
C ASP A 104 -1.81 11.17 16.03
N GLU A 105 -0.95 11.82 15.24
CA GLU A 105 -1.19 13.17 14.73
C GLU A 105 -2.47 13.21 13.87
N LEU A 106 -2.67 12.21 13.00
CA LEU A 106 -3.87 12.09 12.17
C LEU A 106 -5.11 11.75 13.02
N ALA A 107 -4.96 10.90 14.04
CA ALA A 107 -6.02 10.52 14.96
C ALA A 107 -6.46 11.67 15.87
N ALA A 108 -5.60 12.66 16.13
CA ALA A 108 -5.97 13.87 16.87
C ALA A 108 -6.97 14.77 16.13
N PHE A 109 -7.18 14.55 14.81
CA PHE A 109 -8.21 15.25 14.03
C PHE A 109 -9.60 14.59 14.12
N LEU A 110 -9.74 13.42 14.76
CA LEU A 110 -11.03 12.75 15.05
C LEU A 110 -11.71 13.35 16.29
#